data_AF-A0A9W9BXJ4-F1
#
_entry.id   AF-A0A9W9BXJ4-F1
#
_cell.length_a   1.000
_cell.length_b   1.000
_cell.length_c   1.000
_cell.angle_alpha   90.00
_cell.angle_beta   90.00
_cell.angle_gamma   90.00
#
_symmetry.space_group_name_H-M   'P 1'
#
loop_
_entity.id
_entity.type
_entity.pdbx_description
1 polymer ?
#
loop_
_entity_poly.entity_id
_entity_poly.type
_entity_poly.pdbx_seq_one_letter_code
_entity_poly.pdbx_strand_id
1 'polypeptide(L)'
;FLCALPLSLRPQWAKHISKLLAPNGVLICLEFPTHKPASSGGPPWSLPPTVHSELLKRPGEEISYDEAGVVVATDRGPGEGALERVAHYVPRRTHDVGVIKGVVRDCVSVWRHI
;
A
#
# COMPACT_ATOMS: atom_id res chain seq x y z
N PHE A 1 -2.61 -5.18 -7.44
CA PHE A 1 -2.20 -4.44 -8.65
C PHE A 1 -1.29 -3.24 -8.39
N LEU A 2 -1.32 -2.61 -7.21
CA LEU A 2 -0.53 -1.40 -6.94
C LEU A 2 0.99 -1.53 -7.18
N CYS A 3 1.59 -2.68 -6.86
CA CYS A 3 3.02 -2.94 -7.12
C CYS A 3 3.39 -2.95 -8.61
N ALA A 4 2.42 -3.10 -9.52
CA ALA A 4 2.65 -3.06 -10.96
C ALA A 4 2.55 -1.63 -11.54
N LEU A 5 2.04 -0.66 -10.76
CA LEU A 5 1.87 0.72 -11.21
C LEU A 5 3.16 1.55 -11.00
N PRO A 6 3.54 2.39 -11.97
CA PRO A 6 4.50 3.47 -11.77
C PRO A 6 4.14 4.35 -10.57
N LEU A 7 5.14 4.90 -9.88
CA LEU A 7 4.94 5.69 -8.65
C LEU A 7 3.98 6.88 -8.86
N SER A 8 4.07 7.55 -10.02
CA SER A 8 3.23 8.70 -10.39
C SER A 8 1.75 8.39 -10.56
N LEU A 9 1.37 7.12 -10.72
CA LEU A 9 -0.03 6.71 -10.84
C LEU A 9 -0.64 6.26 -9.51
N ARG A 10 0.17 6.12 -8.45
CA ARG A 10 -0.29 5.60 -7.16
C ARG A 10 -1.28 6.53 -6.43
N PRO A 11 -1.11 7.85 -6.41
CA PRO A 11 -2.12 8.76 -5.86
C PRO A 11 -3.47 8.62 -6.56
N GLN A 12 -3.47 8.59 -7.90
CA GLN A 12 -4.69 8.44 -8.70
C GLN A 12 -5.35 7.08 -8.49
N TRP A 13 -4.56 6.02 -8.34
CA TRP A 13 -5.06 4.71 -7.95
C TRP A 13 -5.78 4.77 -6.60
N ALA A 14 -5.21 5.42 -5.59
CA ALA A 14 -5.81 5.53 -4.27
C ALA A 14 -7.14 6.27 -4.33
N LYS A 15 -7.19 7.40 -5.05
CA LYS A 15 -8.42 8.17 -5.28
C LYS A 15 -9.51 7.33 -5.95
N HIS A 16 -9.13 6.57 -6.97
CA HIS A 16 -10.07 5.74 -7.72
C HIS A 16 -10.63 4.61 -6.84
N ILE A 17 -9.78 3.92 -6.08
CA ILE A 17 -10.21 2.82 -5.19
C ILE A 17 -11.09 3.35 -4.06
N SER A 18 -10.73 4.46 -3.42
CA SER A 18 -11.56 5.08 -2.37
C SER A 18 -12.96 5.42 -2.91
N LYS A 19 -13.05 6.02 -4.10
CA LYS A 19 -14.32 6.38 -4.75
C LYS A 19 -15.18 5.17 -5.13
N LEU A 20 -14.58 4.06 -5.56
CA LEU A 20 -15.31 2.85 -5.95
C LEU A 20 -15.76 2.02 -4.74
N LEU A 21 -15.15 2.21 -3.58
CA LEU A 21 -15.48 1.47 -2.38
C LEU A 21 -16.86 1.90 -1.89
N ALA A 22 -17.77 0.92 -1.72
CA ALA A 22 -19.09 1.17 -1.17
C ALA A 22 -19.01 1.78 0.24
N PRO A 23 -20.03 2.52 0.72
CA PRO A 23 -19.99 3.16 2.04
C PRO A 23 -19.65 2.21 3.21
N ASN A 24 -20.16 0.97 3.16
CA ASN A 24 -19.86 -0.08 4.15
C ASN A 24 -18.91 -1.16 3.59
N GLY A 25 -18.25 -0.88 2.47
CA GLY A 25 -17.32 -1.78 1.83
C GLY A 25 -15.98 -1.82 2.57
N VAL A 26 -15.25 -2.91 2.37
CA VAL A 26 -13.86 -3.04 2.81
C VAL A 26 -12.93 -3.23 1.62
N LEU A 27 -11.80 -2.55 1.65
CA LEU A 27 -10.70 -2.76 0.72
C LEU A 27 -9.70 -3.72 1.36
N ILE A 28 -9.40 -4.81 0.67
CA ILE A 28 -8.35 -5.76 1.08
C ILE A 28 -7.15 -5.56 0.15
N CYS A 29 -5.99 -5.29 0.74
CA CYS A 29 -4.73 -5.09 0.04
C CYS A 29 -3.77 -6.23 0.37
N LEU A 30 -3.25 -6.87 -0.67
CA LEU A 30 -2.04 -7.71 -0.57
C LEU A 30 -0.81 -6.83 -0.75
N GLU A 31 0.10 -6.87 0.22
CA GLU A 31 1.35 -6.12 0.25
C GLU A 31 2.49 -7.04 -0.21
N PHE A 32 2.91 -6.86 -1.46
CA PHE A 32 3.99 -7.62 -2.09
C PHE A 32 4.62 -6.81 -3.24
N PRO A 33 5.96 -6.83 -3.42
CA PRO A 33 6.98 -7.30 -2.49
C PRO A 33 7.29 -6.25 -1.41
N THR A 34 7.34 -6.65 -0.15
CA THR A 34 7.67 -5.75 0.99
C THR A 34 9.17 -5.71 1.33
N HIS A 35 9.93 -6.71 0.88
CA HIS A 35 11.35 -6.89 1.20
C HIS A 35 12.30 -6.33 0.13
N LYS A 36 11.79 -6.07 -1.07
CA LYS A 36 12.57 -5.58 -2.20
C LYS A 36 13.00 -4.12 -1.93
N PRO A 37 14.29 -3.77 -2.07
CA PRO A 37 14.72 -2.38 -1.96
C PRO A 37 13.98 -1.47 -2.96
N ALA A 38 13.63 -0.25 -2.55
CA ALA A 38 12.93 0.70 -3.43
C ALA A 38 13.76 1.04 -4.69
N SER A 39 15.08 1.16 -4.53
CA SER A 39 16.04 1.40 -5.62
C SER A 39 16.07 0.31 -6.70
N SER A 40 15.53 -0.88 -6.42
CA SER A 40 15.46 -1.99 -7.39
C SER A 40 14.38 -1.83 -8.46
N GLY A 41 13.66 -0.70 -8.49
CA GLY A 41 12.68 -0.35 -9.53
C GLY A 41 11.49 -1.30 -9.64
N GLY A 42 10.81 -1.30 -10.78
CA GLY A 42 9.67 -2.18 -11.06
C GLY A 42 9.30 -2.26 -12.53
N PRO A 43 8.22 -3.00 -12.89
CA PRO A 43 7.38 -3.81 -11.99
C PRO A 43 8.02 -5.19 -11.64
N PRO A 44 7.68 -5.79 -10.47
CA PRO A 44 6.96 -5.16 -9.37
C PRO A 44 7.84 -4.15 -8.62
N TRP A 45 7.26 -3.00 -8.30
CA TRP A 45 7.84 -2.00 -7.41
C TRP A 45 7.71 -2.43 -5.95
N SER A 46 8.62 -1.98 -5.09
CA SER A 46 8.51 -2.19 -3.64
C SER A 46 7.18 -1.64 -3.10
N LEU A 47 6.53 -2.42 -2.23
CA LEU A 47 5.23 -2.11 -1.67
C LEU A 47 5.15 -2.43 -0.16
N PRO A 48 5.97 -1.79 0.68
CA PRO A 48 5.86 -1.91 2.14
C PRO A 48 4.52 -1.32 2.65
N PRO A 49 4.09 -1.68 3.88
CA PRO A 49 2.82 -1.21 4.46
C PRO A 49 2.66 0.32 4.50
N THR A 50 3.78 1.05 4.59
CA THR A 50 3.81 2.52 4.60
C THR A 50 3.23 3.12 3.32
N VAL A 51 3.37 2.45 2.17
CA VAL A 51 2.84 2.93 0.89
C VAL A 51 1.32 3.05 0.93
N HIS A 52 0.62 1.98 1.32
CA HIS A 52 -0.84 2.02 1.45
C HIS A 52 -1.26 3.02 2.53
N SER A 53 -0.53 3.10 3.64
CA SER A 53 -0.84 4.02 4.73
C SER A 53 -0.81 5.48 4.27
N GLU A 54 0.22 5.90 3.54
CA GLU A 54 0.34 7.28 3.04
C GLU A 54 -0.64 7.58 1.90
N LEU A 55 -0.90 6.62 1.02
CA LEU A 55 -1.83 6.79 -0.10
C LEU A 55 -3.29 6.84 0.35
N LEU A 56 -3.68 5.94 1.25
CA LEU A 56 -5.09 5.73 1.60
C LEU A 56 -5.57 6.69 2.70
N LYS A 57 -4.68 7.29 3.50
CA LYS A 57 -5.08 8.33 4.45
C LYS A 57 -5.45 9.66 3.77
N ARG A 58 -4.92 9.93 2.57
CA ARG A 58 -5.26 11.11 1.74
C ARG A 58 -5.32 10.74 0.24
N PRO A 59 -6.34 9.99 -0.20
CA PRO A 59 -6.41 9.47 -1.57
C PRO A 59 -6.37 10.55 -2.65
N GLY A 60 -5.46 10.40 -3.60
CA GLY A 60 -5.29 11.36 -4.71
C GLY A 60 -4.27 12.47 -4.46
N GLU A 61 -3.77 12.61 -3.23
CA GLU A 61 -2.67 13.52 -2.93
C GLU A 61 -1.31 12.83 -3.13
N GLU A 62 -0.31 13.62 -3.47
CA GLU A 62 1.07 13.15 -3.55
C GLU A 62 1.59 12.69 -2.18
N ILE A 63 2.56 11.77 -2.21
CA ILE A 63 3.26 11.25 -1.03
C ILE A 63 4.76 11.50 -1.17
N SER A 64 5.45 11.59 -0.04
CA SER A 64 6.88 11.90 -0.01
C SER A 64 7.73 10.63 -0.11
N TYR A 65 8.88 10.76 -0.77
CA TYR A 65 9.88 9.72 -0.90
C TYR A 65 11.23 10.25 -0.44
N ASP A 66 12.05 9.41 0.18
CA ASP A 66 13.43 9.74 0.53
C ASP A 66 14.38 9.60 -0.68
N GLU A 67 15.67 9.87 -0.46
CA GLU A 67 16.71 9.77 -1.50
C GLU A 67 16.86 8.35 -2.08
N ALA A 68 16.44 7.32 -1.35
CA ALA A 68 16.45 5.93 -1.79
C ALA A 68 15.14 5.50 -2.48
N GLY A 69 14.18 6.42 -2.63
CA GLY A 69 12.86 6.17 -3.21
C GLY A 69 11.91 5.42 -2.27
N VAL A 70 12.18 5.39 -0.97
CA VAL A 70 11.31 4.78 0.04
C VAL A 70 10.25 5.80 0.47
N VAL A 71 9.01 5.36 0.62
CA VAL A 71 7.92 6.23 1.10
C VAL A 71 8.18 6.66 2.54
N VAL A 72 8.13 7.97 2.76
CA VAL A 72 8.28 8.59 4.08
C VAL A 72 6.91 8.68 4.75
N ALA A 73 6.79 8.11 5.95
CA ALA A 73 5.60 8.27 6.77
C ALA A 73 5.49 9.72 7.25
N THR A 74 4.29 10.30 7.16
CA THR A 74 4.00 11.67 7.57
C THR A 74 2.94 11.71 8.68
N ASP A 75 2.85 12.81 9.41
CA ASP A 75 1.83 13.08 10.43
C ASP A 75 0.53 13.70 9.86
N ARG A 76 0.43 13.82 8.53
CA ARG A 76 -0.77 14.34 7.86
C ARG A 76 -2.03 13.59 8.32
N GLY A 77 -3.03 14.34 8.76
CA GLY A 77 -4.36 13.83 9.11
C GLY A 77 -5.15 13.35 7.88
N PRO A 78 -6.33 12.74 8.11
CA PRO A 78 -7.18 12.22 7.03
C PRO A 78 -7.63 13.32 6.06
N GLY A 79 -7.66 12.99 4.77
CA GLY A 79 -8.15 13.85 3.69
C GLY A 79 -9.51 13.42 3.18
N GLU A 80 -9.95 14.01 2.07
CA GLU A 80 -11.19 13.60 1.40
C GLU A 80 -11.11 12.13 0.95
N GLY A 81 -12.14 11.34 1.29
CA GLY A 81 -12.21 9.91 0.96
C GLY A 81 -11.21 9.03 1.72
N ALA A 82 -10.63 9.51 2.81
CA ALA A 82 -9.65 8.77 3.61
C ALA A 82 -10.18 7.40 4.04
N LEU A 83 -9.29 6.40 4.00
CA LEU A 83 -9.54 5.09 4.55
C LEU A 83 -8.66 4.85 5.78
N GLU A 84 -9.24 4.30 6.83
CA GLU A 84 -8.50 3.80 7.99
C GLU A 84 -8.21 2.31 7.87
N ARG A 85 -7.04 1.88 8.39
CA ARG A 85 -6.68 0.47 8.45
C ARG A 85 -7.32 -0.19 9.67
N VAL A 86 -8.15 -1.19 9.43
CA VAL A 86 -8.84 -1.94 10.49
C VAL A 86 -8.19 -3.29 10.80
N ALA A 87 -7.34 -3.81 9.91
CA ALA A 87 -6.51 -4.98 10.18
C ALA A 87 -5.21 -4.95 9.38
N HIS A 88 -4.16 -5.55 9.94
CA HIS A 88 -2.89 -5.81 9.27
C HIS A 88 -2.28 -7.10 9.82
N TYR A 89 -1.97 -8.07 8.97
CA TYR A 89 -1.44 -9.35 9.41
C TYR A 89 -0.61 -10.05 8.34
N VAL A 90 0.28 -10.93 8.78
CA VAL A 90 0.98 -11.89 7.90
C VAL A 90 0.03 -13.06 7.63
N PRO A 91 -0.25 -13.42 6.37
CA PRO A 91 -1.16 -14.51 6.05
C PRO A 91 -0.55 -15.86 6.47
N ARG A 92 -1.40 -16.80 6.91
CA ARG A 92 -0.98 -18.16 7.31
C ARG A 92 -0.35 -18.95 6.15
N ARG A 93 -0.72 -18.63 4.91
CA ARG A 93 -0.23 -19.26 3.69
C ARG A 93 0.02 -18.18 2.65
N THR A 94 1.10 -18.33 1.89
CA THR A 94 1.38 -17.52 0.70
C THR A 94 1.99 -18.39 -0.40
N HIS A 95 2.24 -17.81 -1.57
CA HIS A 95 3.06 -18.37 -2.63
C HIS A 95 4.56 -18.30 -2.27
N ASP A 96 5.37 -19.22 -2.77
CA ASP A 96 6.81 -19.32 -2.44
C ASP A 96 7.58 -18.02 -2.72
N VAL A 97 7.14 -17.25 -3.71
CA VAL A 97 7.72 -15.92 -4.04
C VAL A 97 7.64 -14.91 -2.88
N GLY A 98 6.66 -15.05 -1.99
CA GLY A 98 6.48 -14.23 -0.79
C GLY A 98 7.29 -14.72 0.42
N VAL A 99 8.02 -15.84 0.29
CA VAL A 99 8.83 -16.44 1.36
C VAL A 99 10.30 -16.13 1.12
N ILE A 100 10.89 -15.31 1.99
CA ILE A 100 12.28 -14.87 1.87
C ILE A 100 13.09 -15.44 3.02
N LYS A 101 14.02 -16.33 2.69
CA LYS A 101 14.85 -17.05 3.68
C LYS A 101 14.00 -17.73 4.76
N GLY A 102 12.91 -18.39 4.35
CA GLY A 102 11.98 -19.09 5.25
C GLY A 102 10.99 -18.19 5.99
N VAL A 103 11.03 -16.87 5.79
CA VAL A 103 10.11 -15.91 6.45
C VAL A 103 9.09 -15.41 5.45
N VAL A 104 7.79 -15.52 5.78
CA VAL A 104 6.71 -14.89 4.99
C VAL A 104 6.84 -13.38 5.10
N ARG A 105 6.97 -12.71 3.95
CA ARG A 105 7.10 -11.25 3.85
C ARG A 105 5.84 -10.56 3.36
N ASP A 106 4.92 -11.30 2.76
CA ASP A 106 3.63 -10.76 2.37
C ASP A 106 2.83 -10.37 3.60
N CYS A 107 2.09 -9.28 3.46
CA CYS A 107 1.14 -8.85 4.47
C CYS A 107 -0.22 -8.61 3.80
N VAL A 108 -1.27 -8.72 4.60
CA VAL A 108 -2.63 -8.33 4.21
C VAL A 108 -3.04 -7.15 5.07
N SER A 109 -3.51 -6.08 4.45
CA SER A 109 -4.16 -4.96 5.15
C SER A 109 -5.61 -4.83 4.72
N VAL A 110 -6.47 -4.46 5.67
CA VAL A 110 -7.91 -4.25 5.45
C VAL A 110 -8.26 -2.82 5.83
N TRP A 111 -9.01 -2.15 4.96
CA TRP A 111 -9.30 -0.73 5.05
C TRP A 111 -10.79 -0.45 4.86
N ARG A 112 -11.30 0.60 5.48
CA ARG A 112 -12.68 1.11 5.30
C ARG A 112 -12.70 2.64 5.32
N HIS A 113 -13.77 3.25 4.85
CA HIS A 113 -13.98 4.70 4.97
C HIS A 113 -14.01 5.12 6.45
N ILE A 114 -13.44 6.30 6.75
CA ILE A 114 -13.51 6.97 8.05
C ILE A 114 -14.87 7.65 8.21
#